data_AF-A0A967UZU8-F1
#
_entry.id   AF-A0A967UZU8-F1
#
_cell.length_a   1.000
_cell.length_b   1.000
_cell.length_c   1.000
_cell.angle_alpha   90.00
_cell.angle_beta   90.00
_cell.angle_gamma   90.00
#
_symmetry.space_group_name_H-M   'P 1'
#
loop_
_entity.id
_entity.type
_entity.pdbx_description
1 polymer ?
#
loop_
_entity_poly.entity_id
_entity_poly.type
_entity_poly.pdbx_seq_one_letter_code
_entity_poly.pdbx_strand_id
1 'polypeptide(L)' 'QWLRDNLRIIESAPDVEPLAASVDDNGGVYFVPAFSGLFAPYWRSDARGVVAGLTRYAEA' A
#
# COMPACT_ATOMS: atom_id res chain seq x y z
N GLN A 1 -2.98 -7.07 -7.40
CA GLN A 1 -4.01 -8.10 -7.11
C GLN A 1 -4.73 -7.80 -5.80
N TRP A 2 -4.08 -7.83 -4.63
CA TRP A 2 -4.76 -7.57 -3.34
C TRP A 2 -5.57 -6.26 -3.29
N LEU A 3 -5.04 -5.15 -3.82
CA LEU A 3 -5.75 -3.86 -3.90
C LEU A 3 -7.06 -3.94 -4.72
N ARG A 4 -7.07 -4.74 -5.79
CA ARG A 4 -8.25 -4.98 -6.64
C ARG A 4 -9.23 -5.92 -5.95
N ASP A 5 -8.74 -7.06 -5.49
CA ASP A 5 -9.60 -8.17 -5.07
C ASP A 5 -10.17 -7.99 -3.66
N ASN A 6 -9.39 -7.39 -2.76
CA ASN A 6 -9.74 -7.25 -1.34
C ASN A 6 -10.21 -5.84 -1.00
N LEU A 7 -9.45 -4.81 -1.38
CA LEU A 7 -9.83 -3.42 -1.11
C LEU A 7 -10.76 -2.82 -2.16
N ARG A 8 -10.75 -3.35 -3.39
CA ARG A 8 -11.58 -2.90 -4.52
C ARG A 8 -11.45 -1.40 -4.83
N ILE A 9 -10.23 -0.88 -4.68
CA ILE A 9 -9.92 0.53 -4.95
C ILE A 9 -9.44 0.77 -6.39
N ILE A 10 -9.20 -0.29 -7.14
CA ILE A 10 -8.83 -0.29 -8.56
C ILE A 10 -9.61 -1.39 -9.28
N GLU A 11 -9.92 -1.19 -10.56
CA GLU A 11 -10.71 -2.14 -11.35
C GLU A 11 -9.86 -3.30 -11.87
N SER A 12 -8.65 -3.01 -12.37
CA SER A 12 -7.72 -3.99 -12.89
C SER A 12 -6.32 -3.83 -12.32
N ALA A 13 -5.51 -4.89 -12.36
CA ALA A 13 -4.13 -4.83 -11.85
C ALA A 13 -3.21 -3.91 -12.68
N PRO A 14 -3.34 -3.83 -14.02
CA PRO A 14 -2.60 -2.87 -14.83
C PRO A 14 -2.87 -1.39 -14.49
N ASP A 15 -4.04 -1.05 -13.95
CA ASP A 15 -4.39 0.34 -13.64
C ASP A 15 -3.52 0.96 -12.54
N VAL A 16 -2.77 0.15 -11.78
CA VAL A 16 -1.90 0.62 -10.69
C VAL A 16 -0.85 1.61 -11.19
N GLU A 17 -0.18 1.29 -12.30
CA GLU A 17 0.90 2.11 -12.83
C GLU A 17 0.44 3.51 -13.27
N PRO A 18 -0.58 3.68 -14.14
CA PRO A 18 -1.04 5.00 -14.54
C PRO A 18 -1.61 5.81 -13.37
N LEU A 19 -2.27 5.17 -12.40
CA LEU A 19 -2.76 5.87 -11.19
C LEU A 19 -1.60 6.33 -10.30
N ALA A 20 -0.58 5.49 -10.08
CA ALA A 20 0.61 5.87 -9.33
C ALA A 20 1.40 6.99 -10.00
N ALA A 21 1.45 7.00 -11.34
CA ALA A 21 2.12 8.04 -12.12
C ALA A 21 1.32 9.36 -12.22
N SER A 22 0.06 9.38 -11.77
CA SER A 22 -0.78 10.59 -11.80
C SER A 22 -0.51 11.56 -10.64
N VAL A 23 0.29 11.14 -9.66
CA VAL A 23 0.73 11.92 -8.50
C VAL A 23 2.25 12.03 -8.49
N ASP A 24 2.78 13.12 -7.95
CA ASP A 24 4.22 13.37 -7.92
C ASP A 24 4.96 12.49 -6.90
N ASP A 25 4.28 12.07 -5.83
CA ASP A 25 4.82 11.23 -4.76
C ASP A 25 3.74 10.41 -4.02
N ASN A 26 4.12 9.79 -2.90
CA ASN A 26 3.21 8.96 -2.10
C ASN A 26 2.36 9.75 -1.08
N GLY A 27 2.47 11.09 -1.03
CA GLY A 27 1.72 11.96 -0.12
C GLY A 27 1.95 11.65 1.36
N GLY A 28 3.15 11.17 1.72
CA GLY A 28 3.49 10.74 3.08
C GLY A 28 2.85 9.40 3.49
N VAL A 29 2.15 8.72 2.58
CA VAL A 29 1.48 7.44 2.83
C VAL A 29 2.45 6.28 2.65
N TYR A 30 2.50 5.42 3.65
CA TYR A 30 3.30 4.20 3.62
C TYR A 30 2.39 2.98 3.78
N PHE A 31 2.59 2.00 2.90
CA PHE A 31 1.94 0.72 2.98
C PHE A 31 2.97 -0.38 3.28
N VAL A 32 2.81 -1.04 4.43
CA VAL A 32 3.62 -2.19 4.86
C VAL A 32 2.81 -3.46 4.64
N PRO A 33 3.04 -4.25 3.57
CA PRO A 33 2.21 -5.41 3.22
C PRO A 33 2.64 -6.69 3.97
N ALA A 34 2.68 -6.64 5.31
CA ALA A 34 3.07 -7.78 6.15
C ALA A 34 1.92 -8.80 6.32
N PHE A 35 1.35 -9.30 5.22
CA PHE A 35 0.21 -10.24 5.28
C PHE A 35 0.55 -11.60 5.89
N SER A 36 1.80 -12.04 5.72
CA SER A 36 2.33 -13.30 6.28
C SER A 36 3.42 -13.04 7.33
N GLY A 37 3.44 -11.83 7.91
CA GLY A 37 4.54 -11.37 8.76
C GLY A 37 5.64 -10.63 7.99
N LEU A 38 6.67 -10.19 8.70
CA LEU A 38 7.88 -9.58 8.16
C LEU A 38 9.02 -10.61 8.15
N PHE A 39 9.72 -10.72 7.04
CA PHE A 39 10.94 -11.53 6.91
C PHE A 39 12.17 -10.68 7.24
N ALA A 40 13.30 -10.92 6.56
CA ALA A 40 14.51 -10.14 6.75
C ALA A 40 14.27 -8.63 6.59
N PRO A 41 14.94 -7.78 7.38
CA PRO A 41 15.81 -8.10 8.53
C PRO A 41 15.06 -8.32 9.87
N TYR A 42 13.74 -8.17 9.91
CA TYR A 42 12.98 -8.04 11.17
C TYR A 42 12.43 -9.36 11.74
N TRP A 43 12.26 -10.39 10.90
CA TRP A 43 11.84 -11.75 11.27
C TRP A 43 10.68 -11.82 12.27
N ARG A 44 9.63 -11.05 11.99
CA ARG A 44 8.48 -10.87 12.88
C ARG A 44 7.22 -11.48 12.26
N SER A 45 6.94 -12.73 12.59
CA SER A 45 5.84 -13.53 12.00
C SER A 45 4.43 -13.08 12.44
N ASP A 46 4.32 -12.40 13.57
CA ASP A 46 3.06 -11.83 14.07
C ASP A 46 2.75 -10.46 13.47
N ALA A 47 3.65 -9.87 12.67
CA ALA A 47 3.38 -8.62 11.99
C ALA A 47 2.15 -8.73 11.07
N ARG A 48 1.42 -7.63 10.95
CA ARG A 48 0.22 -7.50 10.10
C ARG A 48 0.38 -6.30 9.17
N GLY A 49 -0.37 -6.33 8.07
CA GLY A 49 -0.37 -5.24 7.10
C GLY A 49 -0.84 -3.92 7.71
N VAL A 50 -0.18 -2.81 7.36
CA VAL A 50 -0.49 -1.46 7.88
C VAL A 50 -0.44 -0.45 6.75
N VAL A 51 -1.44 0.44 6.69
CA VAL A 51 -1.40 1.69 5.92
C VAL A 51 -1.27 2.82 6.93
N ALA A 52 -0.23 3.64 6.83
CA ALA A 52 0.03 4.76 7.73
C ALA A 52 0.23 6.06 6.94
N GLY A 53 0.04 7.21 7.58
CA GLY A 53 0.22 8.53 6.96
C GLY A 53 -1.00 9.06 6.19
N LEU A 54 -2.17 8.43 6.31
CA LEU A 54 -3.38 8.92 5.67
C LEU A 54 -3.83 10.25 6.28
N THR A 55 -3.96 11.27 5.44
CA THR A 55 -4.63 12.54 5.76
C THR A 55 -5.88 12.68 4.90
N ARG A 56 -6.60 13.81 5.02
CA ARG A 56 -7.74 14.10 4.14
C ARG A 56 -7.33 14.26 2.67
N TYR A 57 -6.06 14.59 2.40
CA TYR A 57 -5.57 14.93 1.06
C TYR A 57 -4.40 14.04 0.58
N ALA A 58 -3.63 13.44 1.50
CA ALA A 58 -2.29 12.87 1.30
C ALA A 58 -1.34 13.88 0.66
N GLU A 59 -0.55 14.59 1.50
CA GLU A 59 0.33 15.70 1.12
C GLU A 59 1.66 15.53 1.86
N ALA A 60 2.78 15.69 1.13
CA ALA A 60 4.14 15.26 1.48
C ALA A 60 4.74 15.87 2.76
#